data_AF-A0A1B6LK31-F1
#
_entry.id   AF-A0A1B6LK31-F1
#
_cell.length_a   1.000
_cell.length_b   1.000
_cell.length_c   1.000
_cell.angle_alpha   90.00
_cell.angle_beta   90.00
_cell.angle_gamma   90.00
#
_symmetry.space_group_name_H-M   'P 1'
#
loop_
_entity.id
_entity.type
_entity.pdbx_description
1 polymer ?
#
loop_
_entity_poly.entity_id
_entity_poly.type
_entity_poly.pdbx_seq_one_letter_code
_entity_poly.pdbx_strand_id
1 'polypeptide(L)'
;GKSVQPATSLEEEVLQREARKGMTNDEAEFSVESILDSQVYLWSDKYRPRKPRYFNRVHTGFEWNKYNQTHYDMDNPPPKIVQGYKFNIFYPDLIDKNATPEYFLTPCPENHDFAILRFHAGPPYEDIAF
;
A
#
# COMPACT_ATOMS: atom_id res chain seq x y z
N GLY A 1 20.05 -22.57 -20.11
CA GLY A 1 18.67 -22.30 -19.65
C GLY A 1 18.41 -20.83 -19.82
N LYS A 2 17.45 -20.45 -20.68
CA LYS A 2 17.00 -19.06 -20.75
C LYS A 2 15.97 -18.86 -19.65
N SER A 3 16.27 -18.00 -18.68
CA SER A 3 15.30 -17.54 -17.69
C SER A 3 14.13 -16.91 -18.43
N VAL A 4 12.98 -17.57 -18.37
CA VAL A 4 11.71 -17.03 -18.84
C VAL A 4 11.32 -15.97 -17.82
N GLN A 5 11.55 -14.69 -18.16
CA GLN A 5 10.87 -13.61 -17.48
C GLN A 5 9.36 -13.84 -17.71
N PRO A 6 8.52 -13.89 -16.67
CA PRO A 6 7.08 -14.03 -16.89
C PRO A 6 6.65 -12.81 -17.69
N ALA A 7 5.93 -13.04 -18.80
CA ALA A 7 5.33 -11.95 -19.57
C ALA A 7 4.43 -11.16 -18.61
N THR A 8 4.80 -9.91 -18.33
CA THR A 8 3.95 -8.98 -17.57
C THR A 8 2.63 -8.87 -18.29
N SER A 9 1.54 -9.14 -17.57
CA SER A 9 0.20 -9.07 -18.14
C SER A 9 -0.10 -7.64 -18.62
N LEU A 10 -0.93 -7.48 -19.66
CA LEU A 10 -1.36 -6.15 -20.13
C LEU A 10 -1.89 -5.27 -18.97
N GLU A 11 -2.59 -5.91 -18.03
CA GLU A 11 -3.11 -5.25 -16.85
C GLU A 11 -2.00 -4.79 -15.87
N GLU A 12 -0.87 -5.51 -15.77
CA GLU A 12 0.32 -5.08 -15.02
C GLU A 12 0.98 -3.87 -15.64
N GLU A 13 1.11 -3.83 -16.96
CA GLU A 13 1.68 -2.69 -17.64
C GLU A 13 0.79 -1.45 -17.49
N VAL A 14 -0.53 -1.61 -17.59
CA VAL A 14 -1.50 -0.54 -17.34
C VAL A 14 -1.43 -0.06 -15.90
N LEU A 15 -1.38 -0.97 -14.93
CA LEU A 15 -1.26 -0.63 -13.51
C LEU A 15 0.03 0.14 -13.23
N GLN A 16 1.18 -0.32 -13.73
CA GLN A 16 2.46 0.36 -13.57
C GLN A 16 2.47 1.73 -14.23
N ARG A 17 1.82 1.88 -15.40
CA ARG A 17 1.69 3.17 -16.08
C ARG A 17 0.87 4.16 -15.24
N GLU A 18 -0.27 3.72 -14.71
CA GLU A 18 -1.09 4.56 -13.83
C GLU A 18 -0.38 4.83 -12.49
N ALA A 19 0.36 3.87 -11.95
CA ALA A 19 1.15 4.03 -10.72
C ALA A 19 2.21 5.12 -10.86
N ARG A 20 2.83 5.27 -12.03
CA ARG A 20 3.82 6.33 -12.31
C ARG A 20 3.18 7.68 -12.66
N LYS A 21 1.93 7.67 -13.12
CA LYS A 21 1.26 8.89 -13.58
C LYS A 21 0.96 9.82 -12.40
N GLY A 22 1.44 11.05 -12.50
CA GLY A 22 1.21 12.07 -11.47
C GLY A 22 1.91 11.77 -10.14
N MET A 23 3.04 11.04 -10.15
CA MET A 23 3.93 10.93 -8.99
C MET A 23 4.77 12.20 -8.87
N THR A 24 4.75 12.84 -7.71
CA THR A 24 5.55 14.05 -7.44
C THR A 24 6.92 13.68 -6.86
N ASN A 25 7.84 14.64 -6.79
CA ASN A 25 9.18 14.43 -6.20
C ASN A 25 9.14 14.11 -4.69
N ASP A 26 8.00 14.34 -4.05
CA ASP A 26 7.79 14.10 -2.62
C ASP A 26 7.05 12.79 -2.36
N GLU A 27 6.65 12.06 -3.42
CA GLU A 27 6.06 10.73 -3.31
C GLU A 27 7.07 9.64 -3.68
N ALA A 28 7.04 8.54 -2.95
CA ALA A 28 7.77 7.31 -3.26
C ALA A 28 6.81 6.11 -3.29
N GLU A 29 7.17 5.06 -4.03
CA GLU A 29 6.41 3.81 -4.01
C GLU A 29 6.45 3.17 -2.61
N PHE A 30 5.32 2.64 -2.17
CA PHE A 30 5.19 1.95 -0.89
C PHE A 30 4.53 0.57 -1.09
N SER A 31 5.21 -0.48 -0.65
CA SER A 31 4.79 -1.87 -0.84
C SER A 31 5.21 -2.81 0.30
N VAL A 32 5.54 -2.24 1.47
CA VAL A 32 5.94 -3.02 2.64
C VAL A 32 4.69 -3.61 3.29
N GLU A 33 4.41 -4.89 3.01
CA GLU A 33 3.28 -5.62 3.61
C GLU A 33 3.60 -6.09 5.03
N SER A 34 2.62 -5.96 5.92
CA SER A 34 2.60 -6.58 7.24
C SER A 34 2.06 -8.02 7.15
N ILE A 35 2.67 -8.94 7.89
CA ILE A 35 2.27 -10.34 7.91
C ILE A 35 0.94 -10.47 8.66
N LEU A 36 -0.07 -11.01 7.98
CA LEU A 36 -1.32 -11.44 8.61
C LEU A 36 -1.25 -12.92 8.92
N ASP A 37 -1.88 -13.33 10.02
CA ASP A 37 -2.09 -14.75 10.30
C ASP A 37 -2.87 -15.41 9.16
N SER A 38 -2.54 -16.67 8.88
CA SER A 38 -3.21 -17.46 7.85
C SER A 38 -4.72 -17.51 8.11
N GLN A 39 -5.50 -16.87 7.24
CA GLN A 39 -6.96 -16.87 7.34
C GLN A 39 -7.54 -18.07 6.60
N VAL A 40 -8.40 -18.83 7.29
CA VAL A 40 -9.22 -19.85 6.66
C VAL A 40 -10.49 -19.19 6.14
N TYR A 41 -10.60 -19.07 4.82
CA TYR A 41 -11.75 -18.48 4.17
C TYR A 41 -12.82 -19.54 3.90
N LEU A 42 -14.02 -19.38 4.48
CA LEU A 42 -15.15 -20.31 4.24
C LEU A 42 -15.54 -20.44 2.75
N TRP A 43 -15.16 -19.45 1.94
CA TRP A 43 -15.44 -19.41 0.51
C TRP A 43 -14.33 -20.02 -0.35
N SER A 44 -13.20 -20.45 0.22
CA SER A 44 -12.05 -20.97 -0.54
C SER A 44 -12.36 -22.21 -1.36
N ASP A 45 -13.37 -22.98 -0.93
CA ASP A 45 -13.86 -24.16 -1.66
C ASP A 45 -14.60 -23.78 -2.96
N LYS A 46 -15.14 -22.56 -3.01
CA LYS A 46 -15.95 -22.05 -4.13
C LYS A 46 -15.15 -21.12 -5.04
N TYR A 47 -14.26 -20.31 -4.47
CA TYR A 47 -13.45 -19.36 -5.20
C TYR A 47 -11.99 -19.47 -4.79
N ARG A 48 -11.09 -19.49 -5.76
CA ARG A 48 -9.65 -19.54 -5.49
C ARG A 48 -9.20 -18.20 -4.87
N PRO A 49 -8.63 -18.18 -3.65
CA PRO A 49 -8.13 -16.95 -3.03
C PRO A 49 -7.05 -16.28 -3.88
N ARG A 50 -7.06 -14.95 -3.92
CA ARG A 50 -6.10 -14.13 -4.68
C ARG A 50 -5.74 -12.89 -3.88
N LYS A 51 -4.46 -12.50 -3.90
CA LYS A 51 -4.06 -11.17 -3.42
C LYS A 51 -4.53 -10.07 -4.38
N PRO A 52 -5.11 -8.97 -3.87
CA PRO A 52 -5.43 -7.82 -4.70
C PRO A 52 -4.16 -7.15 -5.21
N ARG A 53 -4.29 -6.45 -6.33
CA ARG A 53 -3.19 -5.70 -6.93
C ARG A 53 -3.25 -4.27 -6.41
N TYR A 54 -2.11 -3.66 -6.14
CA TYR A 54 -2.07 -2.29 -5.62
C TYR A 54 -0.86 -1.52 -6.12
N PHE A 55 -0.94 -0.20 -6.03
CA PHE A 55 0.23 0.68 -6.03
C PHE A 55 0.01 1.74 -4.96
N ASN A 56 0.79 1.67 -3.89
CA ASN A 56 0.67 2.64 -2.82
C ASN A 56 1.81 3.65 -2.93
N ARG A 57 1.57 4.85 -2.41
CA ARG A 57 2.58 5.90 -2.31
C ARG A 57 2.72 6.34 -0.88
N VAL A 58 3.95 6.63 -0.48
CA VAL A 58 4.27 7.38 0.73
C VAL A 58 4.64 8.79 0.33
N HIS A 59 3.97 9.79 0.92
CA HIS A 59 4.30 11.19 0.75
C HIS A 59 5.24 11.61 1.88
N THR A 60 6.37 12.19 1.51
CA THR A 60 7.42 12.62 2.43
C THR A 60 7.75 14.09 2.19
N GLY A 61 7.94 14.84 3.27
CA GLY A 61 8.19 16.27 3.17
C GLY A 61 8.98 16.80 4.35
N PHE A 62 9.38 18.05 4.26
CA PHE A 62 10.10 18.72 5.33
C PHE A 62 9.11 19.33 6.32
N GLU A 63 9.40 19.22 7.62
CA GLU A 63 8.66 19.92 8.66
C GLU A 63 9.51 21.04 9.24
N TRP A 64 9.11 22.29 9.03
CA TRP A 64 9.81 23.48 9.53
C TRP A 64 9.27 23.93 10.89
N ASN A 65 9.37 23.06 11.91
CA ASN A 65 9.05 23.42 13.28
C ASN A 65 10.12 24.36 13.90
N LYS A 66 9.86 24.94 15.09
CA LYS A 66 10.75 25.92 15.73
C LYS A 66 12.17 25.38 15.96
N TYR A 67 12.31 24.08 16.24
CA TYR A 67 13.61 23.44 16.41
C TYR A 67 14.34 23.30 15.07
N ASN A 68 13.65 22.85 14.02
CA ASN A 68 14.25 22.69 12.71
C ASN A 68 14.66 24.04 12.10
N GLN A 69 13.89 25.10 12.32
CA GLN A 69 14.25 26.46 11.88
C GLN A 69 15.54 27.01 12.50
N THR A 70 16.01 26.48 13.64
CA THR A 70 17.27 26.91 14.27
C THR A 70 18.48 26.06 13.86
N HIS A 71 18.25 24.90 13.24
CA HIS A 71 19.30 23.91 12.95
C HIS A 71 19.48 23.61 11.46
N TYR A 72 18.49 23.95 10.64
CA TYR A 72 18.47 23.68 9.20
C TYR A 72 18.12 24.96 8.43
N ASP A 73 18.48 24.98 7.16
CA ASP A 73 18.21 26.07 6.22
C ASP A 73 17.81 25.51 4.85
N MET A 74 17.57 26.37 3.87
CA MET A 74 17.11 25.94 2.55
C MET A 74 18.16 25.13 1.78
N ASP A 75 19.45 25.32 2.07
CA ASP A 75 20.55 24.61 1.43
C ASP A 75 20.84 23.27 2.14
N ASN A 76 20.53 23.20 3.43
CA ASN A 76 20.67 22.04 4.31
C ASN A 76 19.32 21.77 5.01
N PRO A 77 18.30 21.30 4.28
CA PRO A 77 16.97 21.11 4.86
C PRO A 77 16.97 19.97 5.90
N PRO A 78 15.98 19.95 6.82
CA PRO A 78 15.82 18.86 7.76
C PRO A 78 15.59 17.53 7.02
N PRO A 79 15.76 16.38 7.69
CA PRO A 79 15.34 15.10 7.11
C PRO A 79 13.85 15.13 6.75
N LYS A 80 13.49 14.51 5.61
CA LYS A 80 12.06 14.35 5.26
C LYS A 80 11.38 13.43 6.27
N ILE A 81 10.16 13.78 6.64
CA ILE A 81 9.27 12.97 7.45
C ILE A 81 8.12 12.44 6.59
N VAL A 82 7.51 11.33 7.00
CA VAL A 82 6.29 10.83 6.36
C VAL A 82 5.14 11.79 6.72
N GLN A 83 4.48 12.32 5.69
CA GLN A 83 3.35 13.24 5.84
C GLN A 83 2.01 12.57 5.49
N GLY A 84 2.04 11.43 4.81
CA GLY A 84 0.85 10.65 4.53
C GLY A 84 1.09 9.46 3.63
N TYR A 85 0.06 8.63 3.50
CA TYR A 85 0.03 7.48 2.61
C TYR A 85 -1.14 7.58 1.65
N LYS A 86 -0.96 7.05 0.44
CA LYS A 86 -2.03 6.91 -0.55
C LYS A 86 -2.07 5.46 -1.02
N PHE A 87 -3.10 4.75 -0.60
CA PHE A 87 -3.32 3.36 -1.00
C PHE A 87 -4.22 3.31 -2.21
N ASN A 88 -3.78 2.65 -3.29
CA ASN A 88 -4.61 2.41 -4.48
C ASN A 88 -4.66 0.91 -4.71
N ILE A 89 -5.75 0.28 -4.26
CA ILE A 89 -5.94 -1.17 -4.27
C ILE A 89 -7.07 -1.53 -5.23
N PHE A 90 -6.83 -2.54 -6.07
CA PHE A 90 -7.69 -2.91 -7.18
C PHE A 90 -8.38 -4.24 -6.92
N TYR A 91 -9.72 -4.21 -7.00
CA TYR A 91 -10.61 -5.36 -6.81
C TYR A 91 -11.51 -5.61 -8.04
N PRO A 92 -10.96 -5.82 -9.25
CA PRO A 92 -11.76 -5.97 -10.48
C PRO A 92 -12.72 -7.17 -10.47
N ASP A 93 -12.32 -8.24 -9.80
CA ASP A 93 -13.02 -9.53 -9.75
C ASP A 93 -13.87 -9.72 -8.48
N LEU A 94 -14.26 -8.63 -7.80
CA LEU A 94 -15.07 -8.73 -6.59
C LEU A 94 -16.39 -9.45 -6.89
N ILE A 95 -16.70 -10.51 -6.13
CA ILE A 95 -17.91 -11.32 -6.39
C ILE A 95 -19.17 -10.49 -6.12
N ASP A 96 -19.21 -9.80 -4.99
CA ASP A 96 -20.27 -8.85 -4.68
C ASP A 96 -19.78 -7.43 -4.93
N LYS A 97 -20.22 -6.83 -6.04
CA LYS A 97 -19.85 -5.45 -6.41
C LYS A 97 -20.55 -4.38 -5.59
N ASN A 98 -21.55 -4.74 -4.78
CA ASN A 98 -22.21 -3.82 -3.86
C ASN A 98 -21.52 -3.77 -2.50
N ALA A 99 -20.71 -4.78 -2.17
CA ALA A 99 -19.89 -4.79 -0.98
C ALA A 99 -18.71 -3.84 -1.16
N THR A 100 -18.62 -2.82 -0.30
CA THR A 100 -17.50 -1.87 -0.32
C THR A 100 -16.37 -2.44 0.54
N PRO A 101 -15.11 -2.42 0.07
CA PRO A 101 -13.97 -2.80 0.90
C PRO A 101 -13.86 -1.94 2.17
N GLU A 102 -13.54 -2.60 3.27
CA GLU A 102 -13.36 -2.02 4.59
C GLU A 102 -11.88 -1.99 4.98
N TYR A 103 -11.55 -1.18 5.98
CA TYR A 103 -10.21 -1.15 6.56
C TYR A 103 -10.27 -1.16 8.08
N PHE A 104 -9.22 -1.68 8.68
CA PHE A 104 -9.04 -1.76 10.13
C PHE A 104 -7.65 -1.24 10.49
N LEU A 105 -7.59 -0.37 11.51
CA LEU A 105 -6.34 0.15 12.04
C LEU A 105 -6.07 -0.46 13.40
N THR A 106 -4.95 -1.17 13.53
CA THR A 106 -4.53 -1.81 14.80
C THR A 106 -3.19 -1.24 15.25
N PRO A 107 -3.09 -0.59 16.42
CA PRO A 107 -1.82 -0.11 16.94
C PRO A 107 -0.80 -1.23 17.13
N CYS A 108 0.46 -0.97 16.83
CA CYS A 108 1.53 -1.95 17.06
C CYS A 108 1.83 -2.06 18.57
N PRO A 109 1.75 -3.26 19.18
CA PRO A 109 1.99 -3.43 20.62
C PRO A 109 3.40 -3.04 21.06
N GLU A 110 4.39 -3.21 20.18
CA GLU A 110 5.81 -2.96 20.47
C GLU A 110 6.21 -1.50 20.21
N ASN A 111 5.48 -0.79 19.36
CA ASN A 111 5.79 0.59 19.00
C ASN A 111 4.52 1.41 18.73
N HIS A 112 4.20 2.30 19.66
CA HIS A 112 2.97 3.11 19.61
C HIS A 112 3.00 4.21 18.53
N ASP A 113 4.17 4.47 17.93
CA ASP A 113 4.28 5.38 16.79
C ASP A 113 3.79 4.74 15.47
N PHE A 114 3.54 3.43 15.48
CA PHE A 114 3.11 2.67 14.31
C PHE A 114 1.78 1.95 14.54
N ALA A 115 1.09 1.72 13.43
CA ALA A 115 -0.12 0.93 13.39
C ALA A 115 -0.13 0.11 12.09
N ILE A 116 -0.80 -1.04 12.14
CA ILE A 116 -1.04 -1.90 11.01
C ILE A 116 -2.38 -1.52 10.40
N LEU A 117 -2.38 -1.19 9.10
CA LEU A 117 -3.57 -0.91 8.32
C LEU A 117 -3.94 -2.14 7.48
N ARG A 118 -5.01 -2.83 7.86
CA ARG A 118 -5.54 -4.01 7.16
C ARG A 118 -6.71 -3.63 6.26
N PHE A 119 -6.71 -4.09 5.02
CA PHE A 119 -7.82 -3.97 4.07
C PHE A 119 -8.55 -5.30 3.91
N HIS A 120 -9.88 -5.24 3.91
CA HIS A 120 -10.77 -6.38 3.72
C HIS A 120 -11.79 -6.05 2.63
N ALA A 121 -11.87 -6.87 1.58
CA ALA A 121 -12.82 -6.65 0.48
C ALA A 121 -13.87 -7.75 0.33
N GLY A 122 -13.56 -8.97 0.78
CA GLY A 122 -14.39 -10.15 0.56
C GLY A 122 -13.95 -10.97 -0.67
N PRO A 123 -14.70 -12.05 -1.02
CA PRO A 123 -14.28 -13.01 -2.02
C PRO A 123 -14.12 -12.38 -3.42
N PRO A 124 -13.10 -12.80 -4.21
CA PRO A 124 -12.11 -13.84 -3.92
C PRO A 124 -10.81 -13.27 -3.29
N TYR A 125 -10.84 -12.04 -2.78
CA TYR A 125 -9.64 -11.35 -2.34
C TYR A 125 -9.26 -11.72 -0.91
N GLU A 126 -7.98 -12.04 -0.75
CA GLU A 126 -7.35 -12.16 0.57
C GLU A 126 -7.13 -10.76 1.16
N ASP A 127 -7.15 -10.70 2.48
CA ASP A 127 -6.85 -9.47 3.19
C ASP A 127 -5.36 -9.13 3.05
N ILE A 128 -5.06 -7.85 2.92
CA ILE A 128 -3.70 -7.32 2.89
C ILE A 128 -3.52 -6.30 4.01
N ALA A 129 -2.31 -6.22 4.55
CA ALA A 129 -1.98 -5.24 5.56
C ALA A 129 -0.66 -4.57 5.28
N PHE A 130 -0.52 -3.34 5.76
CA PHE A 130 0.70 -2.54 5.69
C PHE A 130 1.03 -2.05 7.09
#